data_AF-A0A7X9XPD0-F1
#
_entry.id   AF-A0A7X9XPD0-F1
#
_cell.length_a   1.000
_cell.length_b   1.000
_cell.length_c   1.000
_cell.angle_alpha   90.00
_cell.angle_beta   90.00
_cell.angle_gamma   90.00
#
_symmetry.space_group_name_H-M   'P 1'
#
loop_
_entity.id
_entity.type
_entity.pdbx_description
1 polymer ?
#
loop_
_entity_poly.entity_id
_entity_poly.type
_entity_poly.pdbx_seq_one_letter_code
_entity_poly.pdbx_strand_id
1 'polypeptide(L)'
;MINKKISKLLGPVFGIMGFILTMGALEMPALAADNVQATSSYTSSTTSAAATYKDYSVDINKSVTQNGLKVTLEKATVTKHKLNAVIKVESTQPFDKTKFNDNSIFQLLYGETHRGGEGMSTDFIDDKTLLITIDQDNDEEEFTESGDLRLDVVFPNYKVNIGMDANADFSESFKNIIEKDLSIKISGSDRTLNKLESDVLGTTVTYSEPQKDHDYRYMDSSMILKVSDKMYKLSASGSSSDDKETKGTYESKAATYDILKDQKDISVIPLTCNITWDEFRKTHENRNKKENTNKETTNNVTYSKSFDFSDGSKGEIYNIERNNNTVKVYCKGSSEKASLLMASNMSMYYHFTEGQVYYSNYDSDKNMSFYKDPNVALGYIVEFNNVEKDKAFDILSRDNIEQIDRYNLGSEIQISK
;
A
#
# COMPACT_ATOMS: atom_id res chain seq x y z
N MET A 1 15.01 18.41 66.62
CA MET A 1 15.11 19.88 66.63
C MET A 1 15.37 20.35 65.20
N ILE A 2 14.34 20.87 64.51
CA ILE A 2 14.04 22.30 64.37
C ILE A 2 15.08 23.06 63.53
N ASN A 3 14.71 23.22 62.24
CA ASN A 3 14.60 24.46 61.47
C ASN A 3 15.83 25.27 61.00
N LYS A 4 15.66 25.70 59.72
CA LYS A 4 15.84 27.07 59.16
C LYS A 4 17.29 27.49 58.85
N LYS A 5 17.64 28.15 57.74
CA LYS A 5 17.01 29.21 56.90
C LYS A 5 17.87 29.28 55.60
N ILE A 6 17.35 29.33 54.37
CA ILE A 6 16.84 30.49 53.60
C ILE A 6 17.67 31.78 53.76
N SER A 7 18.33 32.25 52.67
CA SER A 7 18.03 33.56 52.07
C SER A 7 18.87 33.94 50.84
N LYS A 8 18.14 34.32 49.76
CA LYS A 8 18.29 35.53 48.90
C LYS A 8 19.53 35.61 47.97
N LEU A 9 19.45 35.93 46.67
CA LEU A 9 18.70 36.95 45.91
C LEU A 9 18.76 36.52 44.40
N LEU A 10 17.68 36.29 43.62
CA LEU A 10 16.86 37.22 42.79
C LEU A 10 17.68 38.31 42.08
N GLY A 11 17.67 38.53 40.74
CA GLY A 11 16.88 38.06 39.57
C GLY A 11 17.48 38.72 38.31
N PRO A 12 16.69 39.21 37.31
CA PRO A 12 15.64 38.60 36.48
C PRO A 12 15.79 38.96 34.97
N VAL A 13 15.30 38.15 34.01
CA VAL A 13 14.60 38.64 32.78
C VAL A 13 13.68 37.53 32.24
N PHE A 14 12.37 37.82 32.30
CA PHE A 14 11.24 37.53 31.39
C PHE A 14 11.41 36.51 30.23
N GLY A 15 10.44 35.67 29.89
CA GLY A 15 8.99 35.85 30.05
C GLY A 15 8.17 34.57 29.95
N ILE A 16 7.08 34.58 30.72
CA ILE A 16 6.01 33.60 30.75
C ILE A 16 4.91 34.10 29.81
N MET A 17 4.47 33.25 28.89
CA MET A 17 3.10 33.16 28.40
C MET A 17 2.91 31.66 28.13
N GLY A 18 2.21 30.89 28.96
CA GLY A 18 0.87 31.16 29.46
C GLY A 18 -0.15 30.65 28.45
N PHE A 19 -0.09 29.37 28.07
CA PHE A 19 -1.18 28.76 27.30
C PHE A 19 -2.31 28.42 28.26
N ILE A 20 -3.32 29.28 28.25
CA ILE A 20 -4.61 29.10 28.88
C ILE A 20 -5.31 27.95 28.14
N LEU A 21 -5.64 26.87 28.86
CA LEU A 21 -6.64 25.89 28.44
C LEU A 21 -8.01 26.58 28.45
N THR A 22 -8.40 27.20 27.34
CA THR A 22 -9.80 27.56 27.11
C THR A 22 -10.58 26.29 26.81
N MET A 23 -11.24 25.75 27.84
CA MET A 23 -12.39 24.87 27.66
C MET A 23 -13.47 25.67 26.93
N GLY A 24 -13.52 25.53 25.61
CA GLY A 24 -14.71 25.90 24.85
C GLY A 24 -15.79 24.89 25.16
N ALA A 25 -16.86 25.33 25.82
CA ALA A 25 -18.11 24.59 25.83
C ALA A 25 -18.57 24.46 24.38
N LEU A 26 -18.44 23.26 23.81
CA LEU A 26 -19.20 22.92 22.62
C LEU A 26 -20.64 22.71 23.07
N GLU A 27 -21.50 23.66 22.69
CA GLU A 27 -22.94 23.44 22.68
C GLU A 27 -23.20 22.20 21.82
N MET A 28 -23.63 21.11 22.46
CA MET A 28 -24.15 19.96 21.75
C MET A 28 -25.41 20.41 20.99
N PRO A 29 -25.54 20.16 19.68
CA PRO A 29 -26.85 20.23 19.07
C PRO A 29 -27.72 19.18 19.75
N ALA A 30 -28.82 19.61 20.33
CA ALA A 30 -29.84 18.71 20.86
C ALA A 30 -30.32 17.82 19.71
N LEU A 31 -29.95 16.53 19.76
CA LEU A 31 -30.50 15.52 18.87
C LEU A 31 -31.97 15.35 19.25
N ALA A 32 -32.86 15.89 18.42
CA ALA A 32 -34.23 15.42 18.35
C ALA A 32 -34.18 13.94 17.95
N ALA A 33 -34.88 13.12 18.72
CA ALA A 33 -35.01 11.69 18.49
C ALA A 33 -35.68 11.41 17.14
N ASP A 34 -34.96 10.72 16.25
CA ASP A 34 -35.38 9.50 15.55
C ASP A 34 -34.44 9.25 14.38
N ASN A 35 -33.41 8.44 14.64
CA ASN A 35 -32.67 7.56 13.73
C ASN A 35 -31.35 7.19 14.42
N VAL A 36 -31.35 6.06 15.11
CA VAL A 36 -30.12 5.49 15.68
C VAL A 36 -29.28 4.93 14.53
N GLN A 37 -28.52 5.81 13.87
CA GLN A 37 -27.34 5.41 13.11
C GLN A 37 -26.30 4.92 14.12
N ALA A 38 -26.17 3.60 14.23
CA ALA A 38 -24.96 3.00 14.77
C ALA A 38 -23.82 3.35 13.80
N THR A 39 -23.13 4.44 14.09
CA THR A 39 -21.84 4.78 13.47
C THR A 39 -20.90 3.62 13.76
N SER A 40 -20.48 2.90 12.71
CA SER A 40 -19.37 1.96 12.81
C SER A 40 -18.13 2.78 13.15
N SER A 41 -17.70 2.70 14.41
CA SER A 41 -16.46 3.31 14.86
C SER A 41 -15.27 2.51 14.36
N TYR A 42 -14.97 2.65 13.07
CA TYR A 42 -13.61 2.57 12.53
C TYR A 42 -13.24 3.97 12.00
N THR A 43 -13.39 4.96 12.87
CA THR A 43 -12.87 6.30 12.62
C THR A 43 -11.35 6.18 12.71
N SER A 44 -10.68 6.42 11.59
CA SER A 44 -9.24 6.62 11.49
C SER A 44 -8.75 7.41 12.70
N SER A 45 -7.97 6.74 13.56
CA SER A 45 -7.45 7.34 14.78
C SER A 45 -6.43 8.42 14.41
N THR A 46 -6.93 9.65 14.33
CA THR A 46 -6.15 10.84 14.04
C THR A 46 -5.46 11.30 15.32
N THR A 47 -4.14 11.06 15.41
CA THR A 47 -3.25 11.92 16.18
C THR A 47 -1.86 12.04 15.52
N SER A 48 -1.51 13.29 15.21
CA SER A 48 -0.20 13.86 14.83
C SER A 48 0.46 13.48 13.48
N ALA A 49 0.55 14.48 12.59
CA ALA A 49 1.51 14.66 11.48
C ALA A 49 1.73 13.51 10.47
N ALA A 50 0.86 12.50 10.45
CA ALA A 50 0.77 11.52 9.36
C ALA A 50 -0.05 12.12 8.22
N ALA A 51 0.35 11.89 6.96
CA ALA A 51 -0.40 12.32 5.79
C ALA A 51 -1.88 11.96 5.95
N THR A 52 -2.75 12.97 6.04
CA THR A 52 -4.20 12.77 6.06
C THR A 52 -4.58 12.34 4.65
N TYR A 53 -4.52 11.03 4.38
CA TYR A 53 -5.07 10.50 3.15
C TYR A 53 -6.57 10.76 3.18
N LYS A 54 -7.05 11.58 2.24
CA LYS A 54 -8.47 11.81 2.10
C LYS A 54 -9.12 10.49 1.68
N ASP A 55 -10.15 10.08 2.43
CA ASP A 55 -10.93 8.91 2.06
C ASP A 55 -11.94 9.33 0.99
N TYR A 56 -11.80 8.74 -0.20
CA TYR A 56 -12.67 8.99 -1.35
C TYR A 56 -13.74 7.91 -1.50
N SER A 57 -13.82 6.96 -0.56
CA SER A 57 -14.84 5.92 -0.61
C SER A 57 -16.21 6.48 -0.28
N VAL A 58 -17.21 6.03 -1.02
CA VAL A 58 -18.63 6.25 -0.73
C VAL A 58 -19.10 5.16 0.23
N ASP A 59 -19.65 5.58 1.36
CA ASP A 59 -20.31 4.71 2.33
C ASP A 59 -21.61 4.15 1.72
N ILE A 60 -21.63 2.83 1.49
CA ILE A 60 -22.80 2.12 0.97
C ILE A 60 -23.64 1.55 2.11
N ASN A 61 -22.99 0.89 3.07
CA ASN A 61 -23.56 0.29 4.28
C ASN A 61 -24.82 -0.57 4.05
N LYS A 62 -24.94 -1.22 2.89
CA LYS A 62 -26.05 -2.12 2.59
C LYS A 62 -25.76 -3.48 3.16
N SER A 63 -26.68 -4.02 3.96
CA SER A 63 -26.49 -5.32 4.61
C SER A 63 -27.66 -6.27 4.41
N VAL A 64 -27.34 -7.56 4.38
CA VAL A 64 -28.29 -8.66 4.34
C VAL A 64 -27.84 -9.72 5.34
N THR A 65 -28.77 -10.23 6.14
CA THR A 65 -28.50 -11.30 7.10
C THR A 65 -29.18 -12.58 6.65
N GLN A 66 -28.43 -13.67 6.57
CA GLN A 66 -28.95 -15.00 6.25
C GLN A 66 -28.18 -16.06 7.05
N ASN A 67 -28.90 -17.01 7.63
CA ASN A 67 -28.32 -18.18 8.32
C ASN A 67 -27.21 -17.86 9.35
N GLY A 68 -27.38 -16.76 10.09
CA GLY A 68 -26.45 -16.36 11.15
C GLY A 68 -25.20 -15.61 10.66
N LEU A 69 -25.12 -15.30 9.37
CA LEU A 69 -24.15 -14.38 8.79
C LEU A 69 -24.83 -13.08 8.37
N LYS A 70 -24.23 -11.95 8.70
CA LYS A 70 -24.57 -10.61 8.19
C LYS A 70 -23.47 -10.17 7.23
N VAL A 71 -23.82 -10.04 5.97
CA VAL A 71 -22.93 -9.52 4.92
C VAL A 71 -23.28 -8.05 4.70
N THR A 72 -22.27 -7.19 4.70
CA THR A 72 -22.42 -5.75 4.49
C THR A 72 -21.46 -5.28 3.40
N LEU A 73 -21.97 -4.72 2.30
CA LEU A 73 -21.16 -3.87 1.42
C LEU A 73 -20.97 -2.53 2.13
N GLU A 74 -19.81 -2.34 2.75
CA GLU A 74 -19.57 -1.20 3.64
C GLU A 74 -19.34 0.07 2.82
N LYS A 75 -18.35 0.02 1.92
CA LYS A 75 -17.95 1.18 1.12
C LYS A 75 -17.31 0.75 -0.18
N ALA A 76 -17.31 1.65 -1.16
CA ALA A 76 -16.67 1.45 -2.45
C ALA A 76 -16.00 2.75 -2.92
N THR A 77 -14.97 2.63 -3.74
CA THR A 77 -14.33 3.73 -4.47
C THR A 77 -14.23 3.31 -5.92
N VAL A 78 -14.68 4.16 -6.83
CA VAL A 78 -14.58 3.92 -8.27
C VAL A 78 -13.90 5.11 -8.93
N THR A 79 -12.92 4.84 -9.79
CA THR A 79 -12.30 5.81 -10.69
C THR A 79 -12.59 5.37 -12.12
N LYS A 80 -12.02 6.04 -13.12
CA LYS A 80 -12.21 5.66 -14.53
C LYS A 80 -11.84 4.20 -14.81
N HIS A 81 -10.73 3.72 -14.26
CA HIS A 81 -10.20 2.39 -14.59
C HIS A 81 -10.05 1.47 -13.38
N LYS A 82 -10.36 1.95 -12.16
CA LYS A 82 -10.19 1.15 -10.94
C LYS A 82 -11.44 1.17 -10.07
N LEU A 83 -11.74 0.02 -9.48
CA LEU A 83 -12.75 -0.14 -8.45
C LEU A 83 -12.14 -0.83 -7.24
N ASN A 84 -12.43 -0.31 -6.05
CA ASN A 84 -12.12 -0.95 -4.78
C ASN A 84 -13.39 -0.99 -3.93
N ALA A 85 -13.72 -2.14 -3.35
CA ALA A 85 -14.86 -2.28 -2.46
C ALA A 85 -14.52 -3.10 -1.23
N VAL A 86 -15.08 -2.71 -0.09
CA VAL A 86 -14.91 -3.38 1.20
C VAL A 86 -16.23 -4.01 1.62
N ILE A 87 -16.20 -5.32 1.84
CA ILE A 87 -17.31 -6.14 2.30
C ILE A 87 -16.98 -6.65 3.70
N LYS A 88 -17.85 -6.40 4.67
CA LYS A 88 -17.75 -6.97 6.01
C LYS A 88 -18.70 -8.14 6.17
N VAL A 89 -18.19 -9.26 6.68
CA VAL A 89 -18.99 -10.43 7.03
C VAL A 89 -18.89 -10.66 8.55
N GLU A 90 -20.02 -10.57 9.23
CA GLU A 90 -20.16 -10.79 10.67
C GLU A 90 -20.92 -12.09 10.91
N SER A 91 -20.41 -12.95 11.78
CA SER A 91 -21.00 -14.24 12.11
C SER A 91 -21.42 -14.32 13.57
N THR A 92 -22.56 -14.96 13.81
CA THR A 92 -23.01 -15.30 15.18
C THR A 92 -22.17 -16.39 15.83
N GLN A 93 -21.42 -17.17 15.03
CA GLN A 93 -20.52 -18.25 15.47
C GLN A 93 -19.12 -18.03 14.91
N PRO A 94 -18.05 -18.48 15.60
CA PRO A 94 -16.70 -18.39 15.06
C PRO A 94 -16.60 -19.04 13.67
N PHE A 95 -15.91 -18.38 12.74
CA PHE A 95 -15.67 -18.91 11.40
C PHE A 95 -14.83 -20.19 11.48
N ASP A 96 -15.25 -21.23 10.75
CA ASP A 96 -14.36 -22.36 10.44
C ASP A 96 -13.33 -21.92 9.42
N LYS A 97 -12.21 -21.42 9.94
CA LYS A 97 -11.04 -20.94 9.21
C LYS A 97 -10.55 -21.96 8.16
N THR A 98 -10.60 -23.25 8.47
CA THR A 98 -10.13 -24.29 7.55
C THR A 98 -11.02 -24.51 6.33
N LYS A 99 -12.28 -24.08 6.40
CA LYS A 99 -13.29 -24.24 5.34
C LYS A 99 -13.83 -22.92 4.79
N PHE A 100 -13.29 -21.79 5.24
CA PHE A 100 -13.80 -20.48 4.87
C PHE A 100 -13.75 -20.23 3.35
N ASN A 101 -12.75 -20.78 2.65
CA ASN A 101 -12.57 -20.62 1.21
C ASN A 101 -13.16 -21.75 0.36
N ASP A 102 -13.83 -22.74 0.96
CA ASP A 102 -14.35 -23.88 0.20
C ASP A 102 -15.57 -23.45 -0.64
N ASN A 103 -15.32 -23.07 -1.89
CA ASN A 103 -16.30 -22.67 -2.90
C ASN A 103 -17.12 -21.42 -2.54
N SER A 104 -16.56 -20.52 -1.72
CA SER A 104 -17.12 -19.20 -1.46
C SER A 104 -16.97 -18.32 -2.69
N ILE A 105 -18.03 -17.61 -3.06
CA ILE A 105 -18.04 -16.69 -4.20
C ILE A 105 -18.45 -15.32 -3.68
N PHE A 106 -17.62 -14.32 -3.97
CA PHE A 106 -17.95 -12.92 -3.82
C PHE A 106 -17.80 -12.31 -5.20
N GLN A 107 -18.89 -11.77 -5.73
CA GLN A 107 -18.89 -11.22 -7.07
C GLN A 107 -19.46 -9.81 -6.99
N LEU A 108 -18.64 -8.83 -7.33
CA LEU A 108 -19.05 -7.43 -7.44
C LEU A 108 -19.20 -7.06 -8.91
N LEU A 109 -20.26 -6.34 -9.22
CA LEU A 109 -20.58 -5.79 -10.53
C LEU A 109 -20.80 -4.29 -10.38
N TYR A 110 -20.39 -3.52 -11.38
CA TYR A 110 -20.65 -2.09 -11.44
C TYR A 110 -21.01 -1.65 -12.87
N GLY A 111 -22.20 -1.09 -13.03
CA GLY A 111 -22.73 -0.66 -14.32
C GLY A 111 -22.82 -1.81 -15.35
N GLU A 112 -22.79 -1.46 -16.64
CA GLU A 112 -22.83 -2.40 -17.76
C GLU A 112 -21.45 -2.73 -18.34
N THR A 113 -20.37 -2.32 -17.65
CA THR A 113 -19.00 -2.41 -18.18
C THR A 113 -18.47 -3.84 -18.26
N HIS A 114 -17.62 -4.10 -19.25
CA HIS A 114 -16.90 -5.37 -19.36
C HIS A 114 -15.94 -5.55 -18.17
N ARG A 115 -15.87 -6.77 -17.65
CA ARG A 115 -15.00 -7.10 -16.51
C ARG A 115 -13.55 -7.17 -16.97
N GLY A 116 -12.71 -6.29 -16.45
CA GLY A 116 -11.25 -6.47 -16.48
C GLY A 116 -10.77 -7.38 -15.34
N GLY A 117 -9.50 -7.24 -14.94
CA GLY A 117 -8.89 -8.06 -13.89
C GLY A 117 -9.58 -7.84 -12.54
N GLU A 118 -9.85 -8.92 -11.79
CA GLU A 118 -10.46 -8.87 -10.45
C GLU A 118 -9.54 -9.58 -9.45
N GLY A 119 -9.21 -8.91 -8.35
CA GLY A 119 -8.47 -9.42 -7.22
C GLY A 119 -9.33 -9.39 -5.96
N MET A 120 -9.20 -10.42 -5.11
CA MET A 120 -9.89 -10.47 -3.83
C MET A 120 -8.91 -10.79 -2.71
N SER A 121 -8.96 -10.02 -1.63
CA SER A 121 -8.27 -10.31 -0.37
C SER A 121 -9.26 -10.57 0.75
N THR A 122 -8.81 -11.26 1.79
CA THR A 122 -9.62 -11.57 2.97
C THR A 122 -8.80 -11.40 4.23
N ASP A 123 -9.31 -10.60 5.16
CA ASP A 123 -8.69 -10.31 6.44
C ASP A 123 -9.64 -10.66 7.58
N PHE A 124 -9.22 -11.59 8.45
CA PHE A 124 -9.96 -11.90 9.68
C PHE A 124 -9.61 -10.87 10.75
N ILE A 125 -10.59 -10.04 11.13
CA ILE A 125 -10.43 -9.06 12.21
C ILE A 125 -10.46 -9.77 13.56
N ASP A 126 -11.37 -10.72 13.71
CA ASP A 126 -11.47 -11.61 14.87
C ASP A 126 -12.00 -12.99 14.43
N ASP A 127 -12.47 -13.81 15.38
CA ASP A 127 -12.99 -15.14 15.07
C ASP A 127 -14.38 -15.12 14.43
N LYS A 128 -15.10 -13.99 14.47
CA LYS A 128 -16.49 -13.81 14.01
C LYS A 128 -16.65 -12.69 12.99
N THR A 129 -15.60 -11.92 12.72
CA THR A 129 -15.63 -10.79 11.79
C THR A 129 -14.48 -10.92 10.80
N LEU A 130 -14.81 -10.79 9.52
CA LEU A 130 -13.82 -10.66 8.47
C LEU A 130 -14.19 -9.53 7.50
N LEU A 131 -13.15 -8.99 6.88
CA LEU A 131 -13.23 -8.05 5.78
C LEU A 131 -12.77 -8.74 4.50
N ILE A 132 -13.49 -8.49 3.43
CA ILE A 132 -13.14 -8.86 2.07
C ILE A 132 -12.97 -7.58 1.30
N THR A 133 -11.85 -7.47 0.61
CA THR A 133 -11.63 -6.36 -0.32
C THR A 133 -11.60 -6.92 -1.73
N ILE A 134 -12.41 -6.33 -2.60
CA ILE A 134 -12.42 -6.62 -4.04
C ILE A 134 -11.78 -5.42 -4.73
N ASP A 135 -10.72 -5.68 -5.47
CA ASP A 135 -10.07 -4.74 -6.38
C ASP A 135 -10.42 -5.17 -7.81
N GLN A 136 -10.78 -4.24 -8.68
CA GLN A 136 -10.99 -4.49 -10.09
C GLN A 136 -10.32 -3.40 -10.91
N ASP A 137 -9.58 -3.81 -11.94
CA ASP A 137 -8.98 -2.93 -12.94
C ASP A 137 -9.72 -3.12 -14.28
N ASN A 138 -9.94 -2.04 -15.02
CA ASN A 138 -10.53 -2.06 -16.36
C ASN A 138 -9.64 -1.29 -17.34
N ASP A 139 -8.95 -2.02 -18.20
CA ASP A 139 -8.01 -1.43 -19.18
C ASP A 139 -8.66 -1.13 -20.55
N GLU A 140 -9.90 -1.58 -20.77
CA GLU A 140 -10.59 -1.48 -22.07
C GLU A 140 -11.68 -0.41 -22.08
N GLU A 141 -12.42 -0.29 -20.99
CA GLU A 141 -13.56 0.63 -20.84
C GLU A 141 -13.43 1.48 -19.57
N GLU A 142 -13.91 2.72 -19.64
CA GLU A 142 -14.02 3.56 -18.45
C GLU A 142 -15.30 3.20 -17.68
N PHE A 143 -15.19 3.08 -16.36
CA PHE A 143 -16.34 3.06 -15.46
C PHE A 143 -17.11 4.38 -15.54
N THR A 144 -18.39 4.35 -15.20
CA THR A 144 -19.22 5.57 -15.09
C THR A 144 -19.05 6.22 -13.71
N GLU A 145 -19.20 7.55 -13.63
CA GLU A 145 -19.07 8.28 -12.36
C GLU A 145 -20.15 7.92 -11.34
N SER A 146 -21.32 7.49 -11.79
CA SER A 146 -22.40 6.97 -10.96
C SER A 146 -23.01 5.74 -11.62
N GLY A 147 -23.57 4.85 -10.82
CA GLY A 147 -24.09 3.60 -11.32
C GLY A 147 -24.54 2.65 -10.24
N ASP A 148 -25.08 1.52 -10.68
CA ASP A 148 -25.54 0.44 -9.82
C ASP A 148 -24.40 -0.53 -9.53
N LEU A 149 -24.13 -0.73 -8.25
CA LEU A 149 -23.34 -1.81 -7.69
C LEU A 149 -24.24 -3.01 -7.43
N ARG A 150 -23.77 -4.21 -7.78
CA ARG A 150 -24.40 -5.47 -7.37
C ARG A 150 -23.36 -6.39 -6.76
N LEU A 151 -23.59 -6.78 -5.51
CA LEU A 151 -22.79 -7.76 -4.81
C LEU A 151 -23.60 -9.06 -4.67
N ASP A 152 -23.09 -10.13 -5.27
CA ASP A 152 -23.58 -11.49 -5.08
C ASP A 152 -22.59 -12.27 -4.20
N VAL A 153 -23.09 -12.87 -3.13
CA VAL A 153 -22.32 -13.65 -2.17
C VAL A 153 -22.92 -15.04 -2.01
N VAL A 154 -22.13 -16.05 -2.37
CA VAL A 154 -22.45 -17.45 -2.12
C VAL A 154 -21.47 -17.99 -1.10
N PHE A 155 -21.98 -18.46 0.03
CA PHE A 155 -21.17 -19.08 1.06
C PHE A 155 -21.73 -20.45 1.45
N PRO A 156 -21.35 -21.53 0.74
CA PRO A 156 -22.02 -22.83 0.82
C PRO A 156 -22.00 -23.44 2.23
N ASN A 157 -20.87 -23.35 2.93
CA ASN A 157 -20.70 -23.90 4.27
C ASN A 157 -21.66 -23.29 5.31
N TYR A 158 -22.10 -22.06 5.06
CA TYR A 158 -23.05 -21.34 5.90
C TYR A 158 -24.45 -21.32 5.27
N LYS A 159 -24.62 -22.00 4.13
CA LYS A 159 -25.84 -22.03 3.32
C LYS A 159 -26.35 -20.63 2.97
N VAL A 160 -25.43 -19.71 2.69
CA VAL A 160 -25.74 -18.32 2.34
C VAL A 160 -25.71 -18.16 0.82
N ASN A 161 -26.71 -17.48 0.29
CA ASN A 161 -26.80 -17.03 -1.09
C ASN A 161 -27.57 -15.70 -1.08
N ILE A 162 -26.81 -14.61 -1.19
CA ILE A 162 -27.28 -13.24 -1.05
C ILE A 162 -26.96 -12.50 -2.33
N GLY A 163 -27.93 -11.73 -2.83
CA GLY A 163 -27.68 -10.65 -3.78
C GLY A 163 -28.10 -9.32 -3.15
N MET A 164 -27.31 -8.27 -3.35
CA MET A 164 -27.65 -6.92 -2.93
C MET A 164 -27.24 -5.89 -3.99
N ASP A 165 -28.17 -5.00 -4.32
CA ASP A 165 -27.92 -3.91 -5.26
C ASP A 165 -27.80 -2.57 -4.51
N ALA A 166 -26.87 -1.69 -4.87
CA ALA A 166 -26.76 -0.36 -4.31
C ALA A 166 -26.49 0.64 -5.44
N ASN A 167 -27.04 1.84 -5.36
CA ASN A 167 -26.68 2.92 -6.26
C ASN A 167 -25.72 3.87 -5.54
N ALA A 168 -24.68 4.31 -6.23
CA ALA A 168 -23.66 5.18 -5.65
C ALA A 168 -23.19 6.23 -6.68
N ASP A 169 -22.77 7.37 -6.15
CA ASP A 169 -22.20 8.49 -6.88
C ASP A 169 -20.74 8.67 -6.48
N PHE A 170 -19.84 8.39 -7.42
CA PHE A 170 -18.39 8.49 -7.30
C PHE A 170 -17.84 9.73 -8.04
N SER A 171 -18.66 10.73 -8.38
CA SER A 171 -18.22 11.95 -9.06
C SER A 171 -17.05 12.64 -8.37
N GLU A 172 -16.87 12.47 -7.05
CA GLU A 172 -15.72 13.03 -6.33
C GLU A 172 -14.41 12.34 -6.73
N SER A 173 -14.32 11.01 -6.72
CA SER A 173 -13.10 10.29 -7.12
C SER A 173 -12.78 10.50 -8.60
N PHE A 174 -13.79 10.62 -9.47
CA PHE A 174 -13.63 10.90 -10.90
C PHE A 174 -13.04 12.30 -11.19
N LYS A 175 -13.30 13.30 -10.33
CA LYS A 175 -12.72 14.65 -10.49
C LYS A 175 -11.25 14.73 -10.12
N ASN A 176 -10.75 13.76 -9.35
CA ASN A 176 -9.40 13.78 -8.78
C ASN A 176 -8.48 12.84 -9.58
N ILE A 177 -8.19 13.25 -10.82
CA ILE A 177 -7.36 12.49 -11.75
C ILE A 177 -6.33 13.39 -12.45
N ILE A 178 -5.14 12.84 -12.70
CA ILE A 178 -4.12 13.38 -13.59
C ILE A 178 -3.91 12.37 -14.70
N GLU A 179 -4.10 12.81 -15.95
CA GLU A 179 -3.81 12.00 -17.13
C GLU A 179 -2.76 12.72 -17.97
N LYS A 180 -1.72 11.99 -18.38
CA LYS A 180 -0.67 12.51 -19.24
C LYS A 180 -0.26 11.50 -20.28
N ASP A 181 -0.48 11.85 -21.54
CA ASP A 181 0.05 11.08 -22.66
C ASP A 181 1.57 11.22 -22.74
N LEU A 182 2.22 10.09 -22.99
CA LEU A 182 3.65 9.93 -23.11
C LEU A 182 3.96 9.27 -24.46
N SER A 183 5.20 9.43 -24.90
CA SER A 183 5.75 8.65 -26.01
C SER A 183 7.26 8.58 -25.82
N ILE A 184 7.68 7.90 -24.76
CA ILE A 184 9.08 7.91 -24.33
C ILE A 184 9.66 6.51 -24.41
N LYS A 185 10.62 6.32 -25.33
CA LYS A 185 11.35 5.06 -25.43
C LYS A 185 12.32 4.90 -24.26
N ILE A 186 12.25 3.77 -23.57
CA ILE A 186 13.20 3.44 -22.51
C ILE A 186 14.55 3.07 -23.13
N SER A 187 15.61 3.77 -22.72
CA SER A 187 16.97 3.48 -23.22
C SER A 187 17.40 2.06 -22.84
N GLY A 188 17.89 1.30 -23.82
CA GLY A 188 18.30 -0.09 -23.62
C GLY A 188 17.14 -1.09 -23.50
N SER A 189 15.91 -0.67 -23.83
CA SER A 189 14.72 -1.53 -23.87
C SER A 189 13.91 -1.28 -25.15
N ASP A 190 13.09 -2.26 -25.53
CA ASP A 190 12.11 -2.12 -26.62
C ASP A 190 10.78 -1.51 -26.14
N ARG A 191 10.70 -1.18 -24.85
CA ARG A 191 9.51 -0.59 -24.22
C ARG A 191 9.42 0.91 -24.50
N THR A 192 8.19 1.36 -24.73
CA THR A 192 7.80 2.76 -24.82
C THR A 192 6.76 3.05 -23.75
N LEU A 193 6.97 4.12 -22.98
CA LEU A 193 5.99 4.63 -22.02
C LEU A 193 4.93 5.44 -22.77
N ASN A 194 3.65 5.14 -22.51
CA ASN A 194 2.53 5.64 -23.30
C ASN A 194 1.60 6.57 -22.52
N LYS A 195 1.33 6.31 -21.24
CA LYS A 195 0.46 7.15 -20.41
C LYS A 195 0.90 7.09 -18.97
N LEU A 196 0.81 8.20 -18.26
CA LEU A 196 0.76 8.25 -16.80
C LEU A 196 -0.66 8.65 -16.40
N GLU A 197 -1.27 7.86 -15.52
CA GLU A 197 -2.55 8.14 -14.90
C GLU A 197 -2.40 8.08 -13.39
N SER A 198 -2.88 9.09 -12.67
CA SER A 198 -2.89 9.13 -11.21
C SER A 198 -4.25 9.53 -10.71
N ASP A 199 -4.86 8.66 -9.92
CA ASP A 199 -6.18 8.84 -9.32
C ASP A 199 -6.11 8.63 -7.80
N VAL A 200 -7.27 8.57 -7.15
CA VAL A 200 -7.37 8.40 -5.70
C VAL A 200 -6.97 7.00 -5.20
N LEU A 201 -6.89 6.00 -6.09
CA LEU A 201 -6.52 4.61 -5.80
C LEU A 201 -5.05 4.31 -6.15
N GLY A 202 -4.38 5.17 -6.92
CA GLY A 202 -2.94 5.06 -7.16
C GLY A 202 -2.46 5.74 -8.43
N THR A 203 -1.26 5.39 -8.85
CA THR A 203 -0.66 5.85 -10.10
C THR A 203 -0.28 4.67 -10.97
N THR A 204 -0.65 4.72 -12.23
CA THR A 204 -0.34 3.73 -13.26
C THR A 204 0.47 4.38 -14.38
N VAL A 205 1.51 3.69 -14.84
CA VAL A 205 2.25 4.02 -16.06
C VAL A 205 2.07 2.88 -17.05
N THR A 206 1.48 3.17 -18.19
CA THR A 206 1.27 2.18 -19.26
C THR A 206 2.47 2.17 -20.19
N TYR A 207 2.81 0.99 -20.71
CA TYR A 207 3.86 0.80 -21.69
C TYR A 207 3.40 -0.11 -22.83
N SER A 208 4.11 -0.04 -23.95
CA SER A 208 4.02 -1.00 -25.04
C SER A 208 5.41 -1.49 -25.44
N GLU A 209 5.48 -2.73 -25.92
CA GLU A 209 6.67 -3.32 -26.52
C GLU A 209 6.29 -4.20 -27.72
N PRO A 210 7.20 -4.42 -28.68
CA PRO A 210 6.96 -5.36 -29.76
C PRO A 210 6.57 -6.73 -29.21
N GLN A 211 5.65 -7.42 -29.88
CA GLN A 211 5.33 -8.80 -29.53
C GLN A 211 6.61 -9.64 -29.58
N LYS A 212 6.90 -10.33 -28.48
CA LYS A 212 7.96 -11.32 -28.38
C LYS A 212 7.30 -12.64 -28.02
N ASP A 213 7.92 -13.76 -28.42
CA ASP A 213 7.57 -15.06 -27.86
C ASP A 213 7.72 -14.93 -26.34
N HIS A 214 6.58 -14.87 -25.65
CA HIS A 214 6.52 -14.48 -24.24
C HIS A 214 7.40 -15.42 -23.43
N ASP A 215 8.50 -14.87 -22.93
CA ASP A 215 9.34 -15.58 -21.99
C ASP A 215 8.86 -15.26 -20.57
N TYR A 216 7.75 -15.89 -20.17
CA TYR A 216 7.17 -15.86 -18.81
C TYR A 216 8.16 -16.30 -17.71
N ARG A 217 9.41 -16.62 -18.07
CA ARG A 217 10.43 -16.98 -17.11
C ARG A 217 10.93 -15.79 -16.33
N TYR A 218 10.90 -14.53 -16.79
CA TYR A 218 11.54 -13.43 -16.04
C TYR A 218 10.72 -12.92 -14.85
N MET A 219 11.40 -12.60 -13.75
CA MET A 219 10.83 -11.84 -12.65
C MET A 219 10.54 -10.42 -13.10
N ASP A 220 9.43 -9.87 -12.62
CA ASP A 220 8.98 -8.56 -13.05
C ASP A 220 10.01 -7.48 -12.73
N SER A 221 10.43 -6.78 -13.78
CA SER A 221 11.07 -5.47 -13.66
C SER A 221 10.13 -4.50 -12.93
N SER A 222 10.64 -3.39 -12.43
CA SER A 222 9.81 -2.36 -11.80
C SER A 222 10.21 -0.98 -12.31
N MET A 223 9.43 0.03 -11.93
CA MET A 223 9.83 1.44 -12.07
C MET A 223 9.86 2.10 -10.71
N ILE A 224 10.55 3.22 -10.62
CA ILE A 224 10.53 4.10 -9.46
C ILE A 224 9.97 5.44 -9.94
N LEU A 225 8.78 5.79 -9.46
CA LEU A 225 8.18 7.11 -9.66
C LEU A 225 8.77 8.02 -8.61
N LYS A 226 9.44 9.08 -9.08
CA LYS A 226 9.95 10.13 -8.23
C LYS A 226 9.06 11.36 -8.40
N VAL A 227 8.57 11.84 -7.28
CA VAL A 227 7.68 12.99 -7.16
C VAL A 227 8.34 13.95 -6.18
N SER A 228 8.96 15.00 -6.72
CA SER A 228 9.86 15.87 -5.95
C SER A 228 11.02 15.06 -5.32
N ASP A 229 11.11 15.03 -3.99
CA ASP A 229 12.11 14.32 -3.19
C ASP A 229 11.67 12.89 -2.82
N LYS A 230 10.37 12.59 -2.87
CA LYS A 230 9.82 11.27 -2.55
C LYS A 230 9.80 10.36 -3.76
N MET A 231 9.96 9.08 -3.49
CA MET A 231 9.98 8.00 -4.47
C MET A 231 9.05 6.88 -4.06
N TYR A 232 8.46 6.24 -5.06
CA TYR A 232 7.46 5.19 -4.95
C TYR A 232 7.81 4.09 -5.94
N LYS A 233 7.75 2.83 -5.51
CA LYS A 233 7.92 1.71 -6.44
C LYS A 233 6.63 1.51 -7.22
N LEU A 234 6.76 1.35 -8.53
CA LEU A 234 5.71 0.84 -9.40
C LEU A 234 6.03 -0.60 -9.76
N SER A 235 5.18 -1.52 -9.31
CA SER A 235 5.26 -2.95 -9.63
C SER A 235 4.53 -3.21 -10.93
N ALA A 236 4.94 -4.23 -11.69
CA ALA A 236 4.12 -4.66 -12.83
C ALA A 236 2.78 -5.20 -12.32
N SER A 237 1.66 -4.78 -12.91
CA SER A 237 0.31 -5.18 -12.46
C SER A 237 -0.56 -5.84 -13.53
N GLY A 238 -0.12 -5.86 -14.79
CA GLY A 238 -0.81 -6.59 -15.85
C GLY A 238 -0.15 -6.40 -17.20
N SER A 239 -0.40 -7.35 -18.10
CA SER A 239 -0.07 -7.18 -19.51
C SER A 239 -1.01 -7.95 -20.41
N SER A 240 -1.37 -7.36 -21.54
CA SER A 240 -2.10 -7.99 -22.64
C SER A 240 -1.25 -7.94 -23.90
N SER A 241 -1.43 -8.93 -24.78
CA SER A 241 -0.68 -9.01 -26.03
C SER A 241 -1.63 -9.30 -27.18
N ASP A 242 -1.43 -8.61 -28.30
CA ASP A 242 -2.01 -8.93 -29.59
C ASP A 242 -0.93 -9.38 -30.59
N ASP A 243 -1.30 -9.59 -31.86
CA ASP A 243 -0.41 -10.04 -32.94
C ASP A 243 0.71 -9.04 -33.30
N LYS A 244 0.76 -7.86 -32.69
CA LYS A 244 1.70 -6.78 -33.03
C LYS A 244 2.48 -6.29 -31.82
N GLU A 245 1.80 -6.10 -30.69
CA GLU A 245 2.37 -5.47 -29.52
C GLU A 245 1.90 -6.12 -28.22
N THR A 246 2.74 -5.99 -27.19
CA THR A 246 2.37 -6.25 -25.80
C THR A 246 2.19 -4.91 -25.11
N LYS A 247 1.06 -4.74 -24.43
CA LYS A 247 0.77 -3.60 -23.56
C LYS A 247 0.84 -4.08 -22.12
N GLY A 248 1.35 -3.24 -21.23
CA GLY A 248 1.35 -3.55 -19.82
C GLY A 248 1.39 -2.31 -18.97
N THR A 249 1.31 -2.55 -17.67
CA THR A 249 1.17 -1.49 -16.67
C THR A 249 2.17 -1.67 -15.54
N TYR A 250 2.65 -0.53 -15.05
CA TYR A 250 3.37 -0.40 -13.80
C TYR A 250 2.54 0.43 -12.84
N GLU A 251 2.29 -0.04 -11.62
CA GLU A 251 1.42 0.66 -10.69
C GLU A 251 2.00 0.82 -9.28
N SER A 252 1.56 1.88 -8.61
CA SER A 252 1.76 2.11 -7.19
C SER A 252 0.45 2.56 -6.54
N LYS A 253 0.01 1.87 -5.48
CA LYS A 253 -1.15 2.30 -4.66
C LYS A 253 -0.78 3.43 -3.68
N ALA A 254 0.51 3.59 -3.35
CA ALA A 254 1.01 4.60 -2.43
C ALA A 254 1.10 6.00 -3.04
N ALA A 255 1.33 6.10 -4.35
CA ALA A 255 1.39 7.37 -5.07
C ALA A 255 0.01 7.70 -5.65
N THR A 256 -0.77 8.55 -4.99
CA THR A 256 -2.12 8.93 -5.41
C THR A 256 -2.17 10.34 -6.00
N TYR A 257 -3.31 10.69 -6.60
CA TYR A 257 -3.61 12.03 -7.09
C TYR A 257 -3.26 13.14 -6.08
N ASP A 258 -3.64 12.97 -4.82
CA ASP A 258 -3.40 13.98 -3.78
C ASP A 258 -1.91 14.25 -3.55
N ILE A 259 -1.05 13.27 -3.80
CA ILE A 259 0.41 13.41 -3.73
C ILE A 259 0.92 14.12 -4.99
N LEU A 260 0.40 13.79 -6.17
CA LEU A 260 0.92 14.26 -7.46
C LEU A 260 0.39 15.63 -7.90
N LYS A 261 -0.83 16.03 -7.52
CA LYS A 261 -1.57 17.17 -8.12
C LYS A 261 -0.85 18.51 -8.10
N ASP A 262 -0.04 18.77 -7.08
CA ASP A 262 0.67 20.05 -6.91
C ASP A 262 2.16 19.94 -7.31
N GLN A 263 2.58 18.79 -7.84
CA GLN A 263 3.99 18.47 -8.07
C GLN A 263 4.36 18.73 -9.52
N LYS A 264 5.47 19.45 -9.71
CA LYS A 264 5.97 19.82 -11.04
C LYS A 264 7.04 18.86 -11.52
N ASP A 265 7.90 18.43 -10.60
CA ASP A 265 9.01 17.53 -10.86
C ASP A 265 8.58 16.07 -10.68
N ILE A 266 8.04 15.49 -11.75
CA ILE A 266 7.67 14.07 -11.83
C ILE A 266 8.60 13.39 -12.82
N SER A 267 9.24 12.31 -12.40
CA SER A 267 10.10 11.48 -13.24
C SER A 267 9.93 10.00 -12.90
N VAL A 268 10.38 9.13 -13.81
CA VAL A 268 10.43 7.69 -13.59
C VAL A 268 11.83 7.16 -13.84
N ILE A 269 12.25 6.20 -13.02
CA ILE A 269 13.54 5.53 -13.15
C ILE A 269 13.27 4.04 -13.40
N PRO A 270 13.53 3.52 -14.61
CA PRO A 270 13.37 2.10 -14.91
C PRO A 270 14.35 1.24 -14.13
N LEU A 271 13.86 0.14 -13.55
CA LEU A 271 14.69 -0.87 -12.90
C LEU A 271 14.42 -2.22 -13.57
N THR A 272 15.28 -2.61 -14.52
CA THR A 272 15.10 -3.86 -15.26
C THR A 272 15.80 -5.01 -14.57
N CYS A 273 15.12 -6.16 -14.53
CA CYS A 273 15.60 -7.40 -13.95
C CYS A 273 15.58 -8.48 -15.03
N ASN A 274 16.66 -9.25 -15.14
CA ASN A 274 16.74 -10.40 -16.05
C ASN A 274 16.85 -11.74 -15.30
N ILE A 275 16.50 -11.77 -14.01
CA ILE A 275 16.40 -13.01 -13.23
C ILE A 275 15.14 -13.73 -13.65
N THR A 276 15.22 -15.05 -13.86
CA THR A 276 14.04 -15.87 -14.08
C THR A 276 13.42 -16.39 -12.79
N TRP A 277 12.11 -16.67 -12.77
CA TRP A 277 11.39 -17.35 -11.70
C TRP A 277 12.04 -18.70 -11.33
N ASP A 278 12.58 -19.42 -12.31
CA ASP A 278 13.31 -20.67 -12.05
C ASP A 278 14.67 -20.43 -11.38
N GLU A 279 15.43 -19.42 -11.82
CA GLU A 279 16.66 -19.00 -11.13
C GLU A 279 16.36 -18.52 -9.71
N PHE A 280 15.26 -17.77 -9.54
CA PHE A 280 14.80 -17.27 -8.25
C PHE A 280 14.46 -18.41 -7.28
N ARG A 281 13.62 -19.37 -7.71
CA ARG A 281 13.23 -20.55 -6.89
C ARG A 281 14.43 -21.36 -6.44
N LYS A 282 15.38 -21.64 -7.34
CA LYS A 282 16.63 -22.36 -7.01
C LYS A 282 17.48 -21.62 -5.99
N THR A 283 17.51 -20.29 -6.06
CA THR A 283 18.27 -19.46 -5.11
C THR A 283 17.60 -19.46 -3.73
N HIS A 284 16.27 -19.34 -3.69
CA HIS A 284 15.48 -19.31 -2.46
C HIS A 284 15.54 -20.64 -1.68
N GLU A 285 15.43 -21.79 -2.37
CA GLU A 285 15.55 -23.12 -1.75
C GLU A 285 16.91 -23.35 -1.07
N ASN A 286 17.99 -22.80 -1.65
CA ASN A 286 19.34 -22.91 -1.09
C ASN A 286 19.56 -21.97 0.11
N ARG A 287 18.80 -20.87 0.22
CA ARG A 287 18.90 -19.93 1.35
C ARG A 287 18.10 -20.32 2.58
N ASN A 288 16.99 -21.05 2.44
CA ASN A 288 16.26 -21.57 3.60
C ASN A 288 17.11 -22.54 4.48
N LYS A 289 18.31 -22.91 4.02
CA LYS A 289 19.33 -23.67 4.77
C LYS A 289 20.40 -22.81 5.46
N LYS A 290 20.44 -21.50 5.20
CA LYS A 290 21.36 -20.52 5.83
C LYS A 290 20.56 -19.58 6.74
N GLU A 291 20.09 -20.07 7.88
CA GLU A 291 19.44 -19.21 8.87
C GLU A 291 20.43 -18.38 9.71
N ASN A 292 20.04 -17.13 9.97
CA ASN A 292 20.19 -16.40 11.24
C ASN A 292 21.58 -16.03 11.79
N THR A 293 22.47 -15.40 11.01
CA THR A 293 23.72 -14.84 11.60
C THR A 293 23.82 -13.33 11.65
N ASN A 294 22.84 -12.57 11.13
CA ASN A 294 22.95 -11.10 11.06
C ASN A 294 21.62 -10.32 11.23
N LYS A 295 20.66 -10.89 11.95
CA LYS A 295 19.43 -10.18 12.30
C LYS A 295 19.66 -9.37 13.59
N GLU A 296 19.22 -8.12 13.58
CA GLU A 296 19.11 -7.29 14.78
C GLU A 296 17.64 -6.98 15.06
N THR A 297 17.33 -6.73 16.32
CA THR A 297 15.99 -6.30 16.75
C THR A 297 16.12 -5.03 17.56
N THR A 298 15.44 -3.96 17.13
CA THR A 298 15.39 -2.67 17.81
C THR A 298 13.95 -2.14 17.76
N ASN A 299 13.39 -1.68 18.88
CA ASN A 299 12.03 -1.10 18.95
C ASN A 299 10.92 -1.98 18.32
N ASN A 300 10.96 -3.29 18.63
CA ASN A 300 10.06 -4.31 18.06
C ASN A 300 10.14 -4.45 16.53
N VAL A 301 11.27 -4.04 15.94
CA VAL A 301 11.56 -4.20 14.51
C VAL A 301 12.74 -5.13 14.35
N THR A 302 12.53 -6.25 13.65
CA THR A 302 13.60 -7.21 13.36
C THR A 302 14.02 -7.09 11.90
N TYR A 303 15.32 -7.04 11.63
CA TYR A 303 15.85 -6.75 10.28
C TYR A 303 17.25 -7.33 10.10
N SER A 304 17.64 -7.57 8.86
CA SER A 304 19.03 -7.89 8.50
C SER A 304 19.87 -6.62 8.49
N LYS A 305 20.91 -6.55 9.33
CA LYS A 305 21.73 -5.33 9.43
C LYS A 305 22.60 -5.08 8.20
N SER A 306 23.20 -6.13 7.65
CA SER A 306 24.05 -6.03 6.47
C SER A 306 23.65 -7.03 5.38
N PHE A 307 23.96 -6.63 4.15
CA PHE A 307 23.64 -7.31 2.91
C PHE A 307 24.92 -7.49 2.11
N ASP A 308 25.13 -8.68 1.57
CA ASP A 308 26.21 -8.96 0.64
C ASP A 308 25.60 -9.15 -0.75
N PHE A 309 26.11 -8.43 -1.74
CA PHE A 309 25.63 -8.49 -3.11
C PHE A 309 26.53 -9.37 -3.99
N SER A 310 26.00 -9.85 -5.12
CA SER A 310 26.67 -10.75 -6.06
C SER A 310 27.91 -10.15 -6.71
N ASP A 311 27.99 -8.82 -6.80
CA ASP A 311 29.14 -8.08 -7.32
C ASP A 311 30.24 -7.88 -6.27
N GLY A 312 30.05 -8.43 -5.05
CA GLY A 312 30.92 -8.28 -3.90
C GLY A 312 30.73 -6.97 -3.14
N SER A 313 29.83 -6.09 -3.58
CA SER A 313 29.46 -4.90 -2.83
C SER A 313 28.66 -5.25 -1.58
N LYS A 314 28.56 -4.29 -0.66
CA LYS A 314 27.84 -4.44 0.61
C LYS A 314 26.83 -3.33 0.79
N GLY A 315 25.78 -3.64 1.55
CA GLY A 315 24.81 -2.68 2.04
C GLY A 315 24.54 -2.87 3.52
N GLU A 316 23.99 -1.83 4.15
CA GLU A 316 23.57 -1.89 5.55
C GLU A 316 22.29 -1.10 5.81
N ILE A 317 21.52 -1.56 6.80
CA ILE A 317 20.55 -0.76 7.53
C ILE A 317 21.28 -0.19 8.75
N TYR A 318 21.51 1.12 8.74
CA TYR A 318 22.35 1.79 9.75
C TYR A 318 21.53 2.46 10.86
N ASN A 319 20.23 2.67 10.67
CA ASN A 319 19.35 3.21 11.70
C ASN A 319 17.89 2.75 11.48
N ILE A 320 17.12 2.67 12.56
CA ILE A 320 15.67 2.49 12.54
C ILE A 320 15.04 3.44 13.55
N GLU A 321 14.08 4.21 13.08
CA GLU A 321 13.27 5.08 13.94
C GLU A 321 11.83 4.59 13.92
N ARG A 322 11.24 4.47 15.10
CA ARG A 322 9.83 4.13 15.26
C ARG A 322 9.14 5.23 16.03
N ASN A 323 8.12 5.79 15.41
CA ASN A 323 7.12 6.66 16.02
C ASN A 323 5.77 5.94 16.00
N ASN A 324 4.80 6.37 16.82
CA ASN A 324 3.55 5.64 17.08
C ASN A 324 2.98 4.88 15.86
N ASN A 325 2.82 5.57 14.71
CA ASN A 325 2.21 5.01 13.50
C ASN A 325 3.15 4.99 12.28
N THR A 326 4.44 5.29 12.45
CA THR A 326 5.40 5.40 11.34
C THR A 326 6.74 4.78 11.71
N VAL A 327 7.32 4.02 10.79
CA VAL A 327 8.66 3.46 10.93
C VAL A 327 9.52 3.97 9.78
N LYS A 328 10.71 4.48 10.12
CA LYS A 328 11.72 4.88 9.14
C LYS A 328 12.91 3.95 9.22
N VAL A 329 13.31 3.43 8.08
CA VAL A 329 14.43 2.50 7.92
C VAL A 329 15.49 3.19 7.09
N TYR A 330 16.66 3.37 7.67
CA TYR A 330 17.76 4.09 7.06
C TYR A 330 18.73 3.07 6.47
N CYS A 331 18.91 3.10 5.16
CA CYS A 331 19.73 2.13 4.44
C CYS A 331 20.69 2.80 3.46
N LYS A 332 21.81 2.13 3.19
CA LYS A 332 22.76 2.55 2.16
C LYS A 332 23.53 1.34 1.62
N GLY A 333 23.86 1.39 0.35
CA GLY A 333 24.81 0.50 -0.31
C GLY A 333 26.13 1.21 -0.61
N SER A 334 27.09 0.49 -1.20
CA SER A 334 28.33 1.10 -1.69
C SER A 334 28.17 1.77 -3.08
N SER A 335 26.97 1.77 -3.66
CA SER A 335 26.65 2.45 -4.91
C SER A 335 25.21 2.96 -4.90
N GLU A 336 24.89 3.89 -5.80
CA GLU A 336 23.52 4.39 -5.98
C GLU A 336 22.55 3.25 -6.33
N LYS A 337 22.97 2.34 -7.23
CA LYS A 337 22.19 1.17 -7.63
C LYS A 337 21.88 0.26 -6.43
N ALA A 338 22.88 -0.04 -5.60
CA ALA A 338 22.69 -0.88 -4.40
C ALA A 338 21.72 -0.24 -3.41
N SER A 339 21.90 1.06 -3.13
CA SER A 339 21.08 1.79 -2.17
C SER A 339 19.62 1.88 -2.61
N LEU A 340 19.40 2.19 -3.89
CA LEU A 340 18.06 2.30 -4.47
C LEU A 340 17.36 0.93 -4.55
N LEU A 341 18.10 -0.15 -4.87
CA LEU A 341 17.57 -1.51 -4.86
C LEU A 341 17.11 -1.94 -3.46
N MET A 342 17.91 -1.62 -2.43
CA MET A 342 17.53 -1.84 -1.04
C MET A 342 16.26 -1.07 -0.71
N ALA A 343 16.25 0.25 -0.91
CA ALA A 343 15.13 1.11 -0.52
C ALA A 343 13.81 0.74 -1.21
N SER A 344 13.86 0.41 -2.51
CA SER A 344 12.65 0.11 -3.31
C SER A 344 12.10 -1.32 -3.11
N ASN A 345 12.84 -2.23 -2.49
CA ASN A 345 12.43 -3.64 -2.34
C ASN A 345 12.34 -4.11 -0.89
N MET A 346 12.30 -3.18 0.06
CA MET A 346 11.92 -3.50 1.43
C MET A 346 10.43 -3.79 1.52
N SER A 347 10.07 -4.71 2.41
CA SER A 347 8.69 -4.99 2.79
C SER A 347 8.62 -5.28 4.29
N MET A 348 7.42 -5.12 4.85
CA MET A 348 7.18 -5.27 6.28
C MET A 348 6.15 -6.38 6.53
N TYR A 349 6.41 -7.25 7.51
CA TYR A 349 5.49 -8.32 7.91
C TYR A 349 5.35 -8.38 9.42
N TYR A 350 4.11 -8.30 9.93
CA TYR A 350 3.89 -8.46 11.36
C TYR A 350 4.25 -9.87 11.83
N HIS A 351 4.82 -9.96 13.03
CA HIS A 351 5.03 -11.23 13.70
C HIS A 351 3.68 -11.87 14.02
N PHE A 352 3.62 -13.20 13.90
CA PHE A 352 2.47 -13.96 14.35
C PHE A 352 2.30 -13.82 15.85
N THR A 353 1.08 -13.54 16.29
CA THR A 353 0.74 -13.74 17.70
C THR A 353 0.39 -15.20 17.96
N GLU A 354 0.67 -15.69 19.17
CA GLU A 354 0.44 -17.09 19.54
C GLU A 354 -1.03 -17.47 19.32
N GLY A 355 -1.28 -18.51 18.51
CA GLY A 355 -2.63 -18.95 18.14
C GLY A 355 -3.23 -18.30 16.88
N GLN A 356 -2.55 -17.34 16.24
CA GLN A 356 -2.93 -16.88 14.90
C GLN A 356 -2.49 -17.88 13.82
N VAL A 357 -3.42 -18.19 12.92
CA VAL A 357 -3.22 -19.11 11.79
C VAL A 357 -3.09 -18.36 10.45
N TYR A 358 -3.30 -17.03 10.46
CA TYR A 358 -3.27 -16.19 9.25
C TYR A 358 -2.33 -15.00 9.38
N TYR A 359 -1.82 -14.58 8.24
CA TYR A 359 -0.97 -13.41 8.09
C TYR A 359 -1.80 -12.14 8.30
N SER A 360 -1.45 -11.33 9.29
CA SER A 360 -1.78 -9.90 9.28
C SER A 360 -0.71 -9.23 8.42
N ASN A 361 -1.00 -9.05 7.14
CA ASN A 361 -0.06 -8.42 6.22
C ASN A 361 -0.21 -6.91 6.31
N TYR A 362 0.91 -6.21 6.46
CA TYR A 362 0.95 -4.79 6.26
C TYR A 362 0.95 -4.49 4.77
N ASP A 363 0.04 -3.62 4.33
CA ASP A 363 -0.07 -3.19 2.94
C ASP A 363 1.08 -2.22 2.59
N SER A 364 2.22 -2.81 2.20
CA SER A 364 3.41 -2.07 1.77
C SER A 364 3.16 -1.31 0.48
N ASP A 365 2.30 -1.81 -0.41
CA ASP A 365 2.05 -1.19 -1.71
C ASP A 365 1.30 0.14 -1.59
N LYS A 366 0.51 0.31 -0.51
CA LYS A 366 -0.21 1.55 -0.20
C LYS A 366 0.54 2.48 0.76
N ASN A 367 1.31 1.94 1.69
CA ASN A 367 1.82 2.72 2.83
C ASN A 367 3.35 2.90 2.85
N MET A 368 4.06 2.49 1.80
CA MET A 368 5.51 2.64 1.69
C MET A 368 5.90 3.77 0.74
N SER A 369 6.87 4.58 1.15
CA SER A 369 7.60 5.51 0.28
C SER A 369 9.07 5.54 0.68
N PHE A 370 9.93 6.11 -0.15
CA PHE A 370 11.34 6.30 0.21
C PHE A 370 11.92 7.57 -0.42
N TYR A 371 13.00 8.09 0.15
CA TYR A 371 13.67 9.29 -0.32
C TYR A 371 15.15 9.27 0.07
N LYS A 372 15.95 10.15 -0.54
CA LYS A 372 17.38 10.26 -0.19
C LYS A 372 17.53 10.81 1.22
N ASP A 373 18.46 10.23 1.98
CA ASP A 373 18.92 10.84 3.23
C ASP A 373 19.80 12.06 2.89
N PRO A 374 19.43 13.28 3.31
CA PRO A 374 20.23 14.47 3.03
C PRO A 374 21.56 14.50 3.77
N ASN A 375 21.73 13.68 4.82
CA ASN A 375 22.89 13.70 5.72
C ASN A 375 23.89 12.57 5.46
N VAL A 376 23.49 11.54 4.70
CA VAL A 376 24.31 10.35 4.46
C VAL A 376 24.48 10.15 2.96
N ALA A 377 25.72 10.17 2.48
CA ALA A 377 26.03 9.89 1.08
C ALA A 377 25.54 8.48 0.70
N LEU A 378 24.83 8.38 -0.43
CA LEU A 378 24.15 7.16 -0.88
C LEU A 378 23.09 6.62 0.11
N GLY A 379 22.75 7.39 1.15
CA GLY A 379 21.74 7.03 2.12
C GLY A 379 20.34 7.23 1.56
N TYR A 380 19.45 6.31 1.94
CA TYR A 380 18.03 6.36 1.69
C TYR A 380 17.27 6.13 2.99
N ILE A 381 16.09 6.74 3.08
CA ILE A 381 15.14 6.58 4.17
C ILE A 381 13.88 5.96 3.56
N VAL A 382 13.54 4.74 4.00
CA VAL A 382 12.28 4.07 3.67
C VAL A 382 11.29 4.34 4.79
N GLU A 383 10.13 4.90 4.44
CA GLU A 383 9.08 5.27 5.37
C GLU A 383 7.88 4.35 5.20
N PHE A 384 7.54 3.66 6.29
CA PHE A 384 6.34 2.84 6.44
C PHE A 384 5.34 3.59 7.31
N ASN A 385 4.18 3.94 6.77
CA ASN A 385 3.12 4.67 7.46
C ASN A 385 1.97 3.74 7.88
N ASN A 386 1.12 4.18 8.81
CA ASN A 386 0.01 3.35 9.32
C ASN A 386 0.47 2.01 9.93
N VAL A 387 1.63 2.02 10.56
CA VAL A 387 2.14 0.85 11.30
C VAL A 387 1.43 0.77 12.65
N GLU A 388 0.96 -0.42 13.02
CA GLU A 388 0.28 -0.63 14.31
C GLU A 388 1.24 -0.33 15.46
N LYS A 389 0.74 0.43 16.45
CA LYS A 389 1.51 0.83 17.61
C LYS A 389 2.01 -0.41 18.37
N ASP A 390 3.28 -0.39 18.75
CA ASP A 390 3.96 -1.41 19.56
C ASP A 390 4.02 -2.85 18.98
N LYS A 391 3.33 -3.12 17.87
CA LYS A 391 3.31 -4.44 17.22
C LYS A 391 4.68 -4.79 16.63
N ALA A 392 5.15 -6.00 16.92
CA ALA A 392 6.42 -6.50 16.41
C ALA A 392 6.30 -6.94 14.95
N PHE A 393 7.34 -6.67 14.16
CA PHE A 393 7.40 -7.04 12.75
C PHE A 393 8.83 -7.25 12.26
N ASP A 394 8.93 -7.93 11.12
CA ASP A 394 10.15 -8.07 10.34
C ASP A 394 10.17 -7.07 9.19
N ILE A 395 11.32 -6.44 8.96
CA ILE A 395 11.66 -5.83 7.67
C ILE A 395 12.43 -6.87 6.87
N LEU A 396 11.87 -7.22 5.73
CA LEU A 396 12.51 -8.10 4.77
C LEU A 396 12.94 -7.29 3.54
N SER A 397 14.00 -7.73 2.90
CA SER A 397 14.31 -7.32 1.53
C SER A 397 14.15 -8.54 0.65
N ARG A 398 13.56 -8.39 -0.54
CA ARG A 398 13.39 -9.54 -1.43
C ARG A 398 14.74 -10.21 -1.71
N ASP A 399 14.80 -11.53 -1.56
CA ASP A 399 16.05 -12.29 -1.65
C ASP A 399 16.84 -12.07 -2.95
N ASN A 400 16.13 -11.75 -4.04
CA ASN A 400 16.71 -11.51 -5.35
C ASN A 400 17.53 -10.22 -5.43
N ILE A 401 17.34 -9.23 -4.54
CA ILE A 401 18.11 -7.98 -4.63
C ILE A 401 19.61 -8.20 -4.43
N GLU A 402 20.00 -9.26 -3.74
CA GLU A 402 21.40 -9.64 -3.59
C GLU A 402 22.05 -9.99 -4.94
N GLN A 403 21.28 -10.39 -5.95
CA GLN A 403 21.75 -10.61 -7.32
C GLN A 403 21.83 -9.29 -8.11
N ILE A 404 22.47 -8.28 -7.54
CA ILE A 404 22.54 -6.91 -8.07
C ILE A 404 23.08 -6.81 -9.51
N ASP A 405 23.90 -7.78 -9.94
CA ASP A 405 24.44 -7.84 -11.31
C ASP A 405 23.37 -8.14 -12.35
N ARG A 406 22.25 -8.72 -11.91
CA ARG A 406 21.09 -9.05 -12.75
C ARG A 406 20.08 -7.91 -12.83
N TYR A 407 20.39 -6.78 -12.19
CA TYR A 407 19.62 -5.55 -12.25
C TYR A 407 20.36 -4.46 -13.02
N ASN A 408 19.62 -3.77 -13.87
CA ASN A 408 20.08 -2.56 -14.54
C ASN A 408 19.21 -1.36 -14.15
N LEU A 409 19.88 -0.30 -13.72
CA LEU A 409 19.24 0.97 -13.39
C LEU A 409 19.26 1.86 -14.63
N GLY A 410 18.09 2.14 -15.18
CA GLY A 410 17.92 3.03 -16.32
C GLY A 410 18.15 4.49 -15.95
N SER A 411 18.36 5.33 -16.96
CA SER A 411 18.39 6.77 -16.79
C SER A 411 17.05 7.31 -16.30
N GLU A 412 17.07 8.34 -15.46
CA GLU A 412 15.87 9.05 -15.03
C GLU A 412 15.18 9.72 -16.23
N ILE A 413 13.87 9.47 -16.37
CA ILE A 413 13.03 9.96 -17.46
C ILE A 413 12.10 11.03 -16.88
N GLN A 414 12.25 12.28 -17.31
CA GLN A 414 11.37 13.36 -16.88
C GLN A 414 9.98 13.23 -17.52
N ILE A 415 8.93 13.22 -16.70
CA ILE A 415 7.54 13.18 -17.14
C ILE A 415 6.97 14.60 -17.21
N SER A 416 7.12 15.43 -16.17
CA SER A 416 6.66 16.83 -16.14
C SER A 416 7.73 17.77 -15.59
N LYS A 417 7.63 19.07 -15.91
CA LYS A 417 8.45 20.15 -15.38
C LYS A 417 7.56 21.30 -14.93
#